data_AF-A0A821FTN3-F1
#
_entry.id   AF-A0A821FTN3-F1
#
_cell.length_a   1.000
_cell.length_b   1.000
_cell.length_c   1.000
_cell.angle_alpha   90.00
_cell.angle_beta   90.00
_cell.angle_gamma   90.00
#
_symmetry.space_group_name_H-M   'P 1'
#
loop_
_entity.id
_entity.type
_entity.pdbx_description
1 polymer ?
#
loop_
_entity_poly.entity_id
_entity_poly.type
_entity_poly.pdbx_seq_one_letter_code
_entity_poly.pdbx_strand_id
1 'polypeptide(L)'
;MDSTLFDLVCTIDEKTSIEQCASVYEQYRDQIEKRLPENMLALFSYYSLSSDLFDFLHSLTADDVYNLLEAVNDWDETLVSTKTVLDFAIVKNFIDRAYTVMREKHKILKDTPFQLEHVVDCFTDVWKNDQFINLLKCLESSSLALSSIKRIHLQLTNKEHQKRRRFADILQKSTVCFVRVRHLETIFDVHVELPSQQIITISDLSELRDRACLLEHSSNVNKRNVSEAESERDKEILRNFIRLTSIVESTIEVLTNLYMAGHPSVSEFLADQIKFSCNNGFYIELVQHSKMLTNLFSDWEKKLCVMYETHISLTYFSDDQFWQIEDYIYHRSSFSHPGYHLLKFIGIDPNHIQQLSKKPQTPEDRLENLGRILSREKQTFILQENLKIKKCLLVETMNDGVLRAILSLFSLTQTPASVHHIFYCTQRTNWIQVRAFIYRCFYSQSCHQLIRPELLARSVQDQFIHLLRLLMKQKPWQTFEIGIITTDMWANQQFLNELRSLHILHIVHDHVLLDKTAIQKIIAPLTKNCTIVTSRIVGLGKSSFIRETIRLSEKNYIKFP
;
A
#
# COMPACT_ATOMS: atom_id res chain seq x y z
N MET A 1 55.75 24.58 -36.90
CA MET A 1 56.12 24.24 -38.29
C MET A 1 55.57 22.84 -38.56
N ASP A 2 54.26 22.70 -38.63
CA ASP A 2 53.57 21.39 -38.65
C ASP A 2 52.66 21.19 -39.87
N SER A 3 52.56 22.17 -40.77
CA SER A 3 51.65 22.07 -41.91
C SER A 3 52.21 21.20 -43.05
N THR A 4 53.53 21.08 -43.20
CA THR A 4 54.12 20.56 -44.44
C THR A 4 53.86 19.08 -44.73
N LEU A 5 53.74 18.21 -43.71
CA LEU A 5 53.55 16.76 -43.93
C LEU A 5 52.07 16.34 -43.98
N PHE A 6 51.20 16.98 -43.20
CA PHE A 6 49.75 16.75 -43.31
C PHE A 6 49.19 17.29 -44.63
N ASP A 7 49.66 18.47 -45.07
CA ASP A 7 49.33 19.01 -46.39
C ASP A 7 49.78 18.05 -47.49
N LEU A 8 50.94 17.39 -47.33
CA LEU A 8 51.46 16.38 -48.26
C LEU A 8 50.58 15.11 -48.32
N VAL A 9 50.09 14.64 -47.18
CA VAL A 9 49.10 13.53 -47.11
C VAL A 9 47.79 13.92 -47.80
N CYS A 10 47.34 15.17 -47.63
CA CYS A 10 46.12 15.68 -48.25
C CYS A 10 46.24 15.91 -49.78
N THR A 11 47.47 15.98 -50.30
CA THR A 11 47.76 16.09 -51.75
C THR A 11 47.90 14.74 -52.47
N ILE A 12 47.80 13.62 -51.75
CA ILE A 12 47.82 12.27 -52.37
C ILE A 12 46.55 12.11 -53.21
N ASP A 13 46.75 11.85 -54.50
CA ASP A 13 45.67 11.65 -55.48
C ASP A 13 45.88 10.37 -56.31
N GLU A 14 44.97 10.12 -57.25
CA GLU A 14 45.01 8.94 -58.14
C GLU A 14 46.27 8.85 -59.02
N LYS A 15 47.08 9.92 -59.10
CA LYS A 15 48.32 9.97 -59.89
C LYS A 15 49.57 9.76 -59.04
N THR A 16 49.42 9.66 -57.72
CA THR A 16 50.54 9.46 -56.79
C THR A 16 50.97 8.00 -56.81
N SER A 17 52.27 7.75 -57.07
CA SER A 17 52.78 6.37 -57.13
C SER A 17 52.71 5.69 -55.75
N ILE A 18 52.54 4.36 -55.75
CA ILE A 18 52.41 3.57 -54.51
C ILE A 18 53.63 3.76 -53.59
N GLU A 19 54.84 3.87 -54.15
CA GLU A 19 56.10 4.07 -53.41
C GLU A 19 56.16 5.45 -52.75
N GLN A 20 55.69 6.50 -53.43
CA GLN A 20 55.59 7.84 -52.87
C GLN A 20 54.49 7.93 -51.81
N CYS A 21 53.35 7.29 -52.04
CA CYS A 21 52.26 7.20 -51.08
C CYS A 21 52.74 6.50 -49.80
N ALA A 22 53.37 5.33 -49.91
CA ALA A 22 53.94 4.60 -48.77
C ALA A 22 54.97 5.44 -48.01
N SER A 23 55.89 6.10 -48.72
CA SER A 23 56.91 6.96 -48.08
C SER A 23 56.30 8.17 -47.36
N VAL A 24 55.27 8.80 -47.90
CA VAL A 24 54.60 9.96 -47.27
C VAL A 24 53.80 9.52 -46.05
N TYR A 25 53.09 8.39 -46.13
CA TYR A 25 52.38 7.82 -44.99
C TYR A 25 53.34 7.31 -43.89
N GLU A 26 54.47 6.69 -44.24
CA GLU A 26 55.50 6.27 -43.27
C GLU A 26 56.11 7.48 -42.56
N GLN A 27 56.47 8.54 -43.29
CA GLN A 27 57.01 9.76 -42.68
C GLN A 27 55.99 10.48 -41.78
N TYR A 28 54.73 10.54 -42.22
CA TYR A 28 53.64 11.12 -41.43
C TYR A 28 53.36 10.30 -40.16
N ARG A 29 53.34 8.97 -40.29
CA ARG A 29 53.21 8.04 -39.17
C ARG A 29 54.35 8.20 -38.17
N ASP A 30 55.59 8.17 -38.63
CA ASP A 30 56.78 8.31 -37.76
C ASP A 30 56.80 9.64 -37.01
N GLN A 31 56.30 10.71 -37.62
CA GLN A 31 56.20 12.02 -36.98
C GLN A 31 55.11 12.06 -35.91
N ILE A 32 53.95 11.45 -36.17
CA ILE A 32 52.82 11.40 -35.23
C ILE A 32 53.08 10.44 -34.07
N GLU A 33 53.66 9.27 -34.35
CA GLU A 33 53.99 8.24 -33.38
C GLU A 33 55.03 8.75 -32.35
N LYS A 34 55.92 9.66 -32.76
CA LYS A 34 56.87 10.34 -31.86
C LYS A 34 56.28 11.50 -31.05
N ARG A 35 55.15 12.07 -31.48
CA ARG A 35 54.59 13.30 -30.89
C ARG A 35 53.39 13.05 -29.97
N LEU A 36 52.64 11.97 -30.19
CA LEU A 36 51.45 11.65 -29.42
C LEU A 36 51.73 10.61 -28.33
N PRO A 37 51.10 10.75 -27.15
CA PRO A 37 51.12 9.70 -26.13
C PRO A 37 50.55 8.37 -26.65
N GLU A 38 51.15 7.24 -26.26
CA GLU A 38 50.73 5.88 -26.69
C GLU A 38 49.24 5.60 -26.42
N ASN A 39 48.72 6.07 -25.29
CA ASN A 39 47.30 5.94 -24.93
C ASN A 39 46.36 6.74 -25.87
N MET A 40 46.82 7.86 -26.42
CA MET A 40 46.05 8.65 -27.39
C MET A 40 46.05 7.99 -28.76
N LEU A 41 47.18 7.42 -29.18
CA LEU A 41 47.27 6.60 -30.39
C LEU A 41 46.31 5.39 -30.30
N ALA A 42 46.29 4.71 -29.14
CA ALA A 42 45.35 3.62 -28.88
C ALA A 42 43.89 4.09 -28.92
N LEU A 43 43.56 5.23 -28.30
CA LEU A 43 42.21 5.80 -28.35
C LEU A 43 41.77 6.11 -29.78
N PHE A 44 42.62 6.73 -30.59
CA PHE A 44 42.31 7.05 -31.98
C PHE A 44 42.15 5.79 -32.84
N SER A 45 42.95 4.76 -32.58
CA SER A 45 42.77 3.45 -33.20
C SER A 45 41.43 2.81 -32.81
N TYR A 46 40.99 2.93 -31.55
CA TYR A 46 39.67 2.44 -31.14
C TYR A 46 38.53 3.27 -31.76
N TYR A 47 38.72 4.59 -31.87
CA TYR A 47 37.75 5.48 -32.49
C TYR A 47 37.52 5.14 -33.97
N SER A 48 38.60 4.82 -34.70
CA SER A 48 38.48 4.42 -36.11
C SER A 48 37.91 3.01 -36.30
N LEU A 49 38.26 2.06 -35.42
CA LEU A 49 37.83 0.66 -35.53
C LEU A 49 36.43 0.39 -34.94
N SER A 50 35.93 1.25 -34.05
CA SER A 50 34.65 1.06 -33.34
C SER A 50 33.71 2.26 -33.53
N SER A 51 33.54 2.75 -34.76
CA SER A 51 32.64 3.88 -35.07
C SER A 51 31.24 3.72 -34.49
N ASP A 52 30.67 2.51 -34.58
CA ASP A 52 29.33 2.18 -34.09
C ASP A 52 29.15 2.37 -32.57
N LEU A 53 30.22 2.23 -31.80
CA LEU A 53 30.25 2.47 -30.36
C LEU A 53 30.19 3.97 -30.08
N PHE A 54 31.02 4.76 -30.77
CA PHE A 54 31.07 6.21 -30.59
C PHE A 54 29.79 6.89 -31.07
N ASP A 55 29.23 6.48 -32.21
CA ASP A 55 27.93 6.96 -32.68
C ASP A 55 26.83 6.70 -31.64
N PHE A 56 26.85 5.52 -31.02
CA PHE A 56 25.90 5.21 -29.95
C PHE A 56 26.15 6.05 -28.69
N LEU A 57 27.40 6.19 -28.25
CA LEU A 57 27.77 7.05 -27.12
C LEU A 57 27.34 8.51 -27.34
N HIS A 58 27.39 9.02 -28.57
CA HIS A 58 26.91 10.36 -28.92
C HIS A 58 25.39 10.47 -28.92
N SER A 59 24.68 9.39 -29.25
CA SER A 59 23.21 9.36 -29.23
C SER A 59 22.60 9.37 -27.82
N LEU A 60 23.36 8.96 -26.80
CA LEU A 60 22.86 8.78 -25.43
C LEU A 60 22.98 10.05 -24.58
N THR A 61 21.94 10.30 -23.79
CA THR A 61 21.91 11.30 -22.71
C THR A 61 22.42 10.73 -21.38
N ALA A 62 22.61 11.60 -20.38
CA ALA A 62 23.03 11.17 -19.04
C ALA A 62 21.98 10.26 -18.36
N ASP A 63 20.68 10.50 -18.60
CA ASP A 63 19.60 9.65 -18.07
C ASP A 63 19.58 8.29 -18.73
N ASP A 64 19.88 8.21 -20.02
CA ASP A 64 19.95 6.91 -20.70
C ASP A 64 21.02 6.02 -20.08
N VAL A 65 22.17 6.60 -19.70
CA VAL A 65 23.24 5.89 -18.99
C VAL A 65 22.82 5.53 -17.56
N TYR A 66 22.11 6.41 -16.86
CA TYR A 66 21.59 6.12 -15.53
C TYR A 66 20.55 4.99 -15.54
N ASN A 67 19.61 5.02 -16.48
CA ASN A 67 18.61 3.98 -16.68
C ASN A 67 19.26 2.63 -17.03
N LEU A 68 20.31 2.66 -17.84
CA LEU A 68 21.13 1.47 -18.12
C LEU A 68 21.76 0.91 -16.85
N LEU A 69 22.29 1.77 -15.96
CA LEU A 69 22.89 1.36 -14.69
C LEU A 69 21.86 0.81 -13.69
N GLU A 70 20.66 1.39 -13.61
CA GLU A 70 19.59 0.86 -12.76
C GLU A 70 19.07 -0.49 -13.26
N ALA A 71 18.86 -0.63 -14.57
CA ALA A 71 18.34 -1.84 -15.19
C ALA A 71 19.25 -3.06 -14.98
N VAL A 72 20.53 -2.85 -14.72
CA VAL A 72 21.50 -3.91 -14.41
C VAL A 72 21.19 -4.61 -13.08
N ASN A 73 20.54 -3.94 -12.13
CA ASN A 73 20.19 -4.56 -10.84
C ASN A 73 19.06 -5.60 -10.97
N ASP A 74 18.23 -5.47 -12.00
CA ASP A 74 17.04 -6.29 -12.22
C ASP A 74 17.22 -7.34 -13.34
N TRP A 75 18.40 -7.40 -13.96
CA TRP A 75 18.63 -8.25 -15.13
C TRP A 75 19.41 -9.53 -14.82
N ASP A 76 19.13 -10.55 -15.64
CA ASP A 76 19.81 -11.82 -15.61
C ASP A 76 21.23 -11.67 -16.21
N GLU A 77 22.27 -12.00 -15.43
CA GLU A 77 23.70 -11.84 -15.79
C GLU A 77 24.13 -12.63 -17.04
N THR A 78 23.24 -13.47 -17.59
CA THR A 78 23.49 -14.34 -18.75
C THR A 78 23.66 -13.60 -20.08
N LEU A 79 23.23 -12.33 -20.19
CA LEU A 79 23.24 -11.56 -21.45
C LEU A 79 24.30 -10.44 -21.51
N VAL A 80 24.50 -9.71 -20.40
CA VAL A 80 25.54 -8.69 -20.24
C VAL A 80 25.91 -8.65 -18.76
N SER A 81 27.20 -8.69 -18.44
CA SER A 81 27.64 -8.59 -17.05
C SER A 81 27.47 -7.16 -16.52
N THR A 82 27.16 -7.01 -15.24
CA THR A 82 27.09 -5.71 -14.54
C THR A 82 28.35 -4.87 -14.76
N LYS A 83 29.52 -5.54 -14.75
CA LYS A 83 30.81 -4.90 -15.02
C LYS A 83 30.86 -4.23 -16.39
N THR A 84 30.29 -4.86 -17.41
CA THR A 84 30.31 -4.34 -18.78
C THR A 84 29.47 -3.07 -18.95
N VAL A 85 28.35 -2.95 -18.24
CA VAL A 85 27.53 -1.72 -18.27
C VAL A 85 28.20 -0.60 -17.47
N LEU A 86 28.89 -0.92 -16.38
CA LEU A 86 29.73 0.04 -15.65
C LEU A 86 30.91 0.54 -16.51
N ASP A 87 31.59 -0.36 -17.20
CA ASP A 87 32.65 -0.03 -18.15
C ASP A 87 32.13 0.94 -19.24
N PHE A 88 30.94 0.68 -19.78
CA PHE A 88 30.28 1.55 -20.75
C PHE A 88 29.98 2.95 -20.21
N ALA A 89 29.48 3.05 -18.96
CA ALA A 89 29.24 4.32 -18.30
C ALA A 89 30.53 5.11 -18.07
N ILE A 90 31.64 4.44 -17.73
CA ILE A 90 32.97 5.06 -17.58
C ILE A 90 33.44 5.66 -18.92
N VAL A 91 33.29 4.91 -20.02
CA VAL A 91 33.64 5.38 -21.37
C VAL A 91 32.81 6.61 -21.75
N LYS A 92 31.49 6.58 -21.56
CA LYS A 92 30.59 7.70 -21.86
C LYS A 92 30.95 8.95 -21.06
N ASN A 93 31.20 8.80 -19.76
CA ASN A 93 31.61 9.91 -18.89
C ASN A 93 32.96 10.50 -19.32
N PHE A 94 33.92 9.67 -19.72
CA PHE A 94 35.20 10.15 -20.25
C PHE A 94 35.01 11.04 -21.48
N ILE A 95 34.23 10.56 -22.46
CA ILE A 95 33.96 11.29 -23.72
C ILE A 95 33.21 12.60 -23.45
N ASP A 96 32.17 12.58 -22.61
CA ASP A 96 31.41 13.78 -22.28
C ASP A 96 32.24 14.84 -21.54
N ARG A 97 33.13 14.41 -20.63
CA ARG A 97 34.09 15.30 -19.96
C ARG A 97 35.09 15.90 -20.93
N ALA A 98 35.65 15.08 -21.83
CA ALA A 98 36.58 15.57 -22.85
C ALA A 98 35.94 16.64 -23.75
N TYR A 99 34.71 16.42 -24.23
CA TYR A 99 33.99 17.43 -25.01
C TYR A 99 33.61 18.68 -24.21
N THR A 100 33.39 18.55 -22.91
CA THR A 100 33.13 19.71 -22.04
C THR A 100 34.39 20.58 -21.94
N VAL A 101 35.54 19.96 -21.65
CA VAL A 101 36.84 20.65 -21.64
C VAL A 101 37.17 21.26 -22.99
N MET A 102 36.91 20.55 -24.10
CA MET A 102 37.11 21.09 -25.45
C MET A 102 36.24 22.31 -25.73
N ARG A 103 34.95 22.28 -25.37
CA ARG A 103 34.05 23.43 -25.55
C ARG A 103 34.47 24.63 -24.72
N GLU A 104 34.97 24.40 -23.51
CA GLU A 104 35.51 25.47 -22.65
C GLU A 104 36.80 26.05 -23.24
N LYS A 105 37.74 25.20 -23.66
CA LYS A 105 39.00 25.62 -24.29
C LYS A 105 38.75 26.36 -25.61
N HIS A 106 37.79 25.91 -26.42
CA HIS A 106 37.39 26.58 -27.65
C HIS A 106 36.74 27.96 -27.41
N LYS A 107 35.97 28.12 -26.33
CA LYS A 107 35.42 29.44 -25.94
C LYS A 107 36.50 30.44 -25.50
N ILE A 108 37.64 29.96 -25.02
CA ILE A 108 38.77 30.78 -24.58
C ILE A 108 39.65 31.19 -25.77
N LEU A 109 39.84 30.30 -26.75
CA LEU A 109 40.75 30.45 -27.89
C LEU A 109 40.14 31.14 -29.13
N LYS A 110 39.17 32.05 -28.95
CA LYS A 110 38.26 32.59 -29.99
C LYS A 110 38.91 33.03 -31.33
N ASP A 111 40.19 33.40 -31.33
CA ASP A 111 40.91 33.94 -32.50
C ASP A 111 42.06 33.04 -33.02
N THR A 112 42.21 31.82 -32.51
CA THR A 112 43.22 30.85 -32.96
C THR A 112 42.59 29.59 -33.54
N PRO A 113 43.08 29.08 -34.70
CA PRO A 113 42.55 27.86 -35.29
C PRO A 113 42.76 26.67 -34.33
N PHE A 114 41.69 25.93 -34.07
CA PHE A 114 41.71 24.80 -33.15
C PHE A 114 42.43 23.60 -33.78
N GLN A 115 43.72 23.48 -33.47
CA GLN A 115 44.58 22.40 -33.97
C GLN A 115 44.41 21.08 -33.22
N LEU A 116 44.83 19.97 -33.85
CA LEU A 116 44.79 18.60 -33.29
C LEU A 116 45.49 18.49 -31.92
N GLU A 117 46.56 19.24 -31.72
CA GLU A 117 47.29 19.29 -30.44
C GLU A 117 46.39 19.75 -29.28
N HIS A 118 45.49 20.71 -29.53
CA HIS A 118 44.53 21.15 -28.52
C HIS A 118 43.49 20.07 -28.18
N VAL A 119 43.10 19.24 -29.16
CA VAL A 119 42.17 18.10 -28.99
C VAL A 119 42.84 17.04 -28.11
N VAL A 120 44.10 16.71 -28.43
CA VAL A 120 44.92 15.72 -27.71
C VAL A 120 45.14 16.16 -26.26
N ASP A 121 45.45 17.43 -26.02
CA ASP A 121 45.57 17.98 -24.67
C ASP A 121 44.29 17.79 -23.84
N CYS A 122 43.13 18.08 -24.42
CA CYS A 122 41.84 17.97 -23.71
C CYS A 122 41.57 16.53 -23.27
N PHE A 123 41.80 15.55 -24.16
CA PHE A 123 41.67 14.14 -23.80
C PHE A 123 42.72 13.72 -22.77
N THR A 124 43.96 14.18 -22.90
CA THR A 124 45.06 13.86 -21.99
C THR A 124 44.79 14.40 -20.58
N ASP A 125 44.24 15.60 -20.46
CA ASP A 125 43.91 16.21 -19.17
C ASP A 125 42.79 15.46 -18.45
N VAL A 126 41.77 14.99 -19.19
CA VAL A 126 40.70 14.16 -18.60
C VAL A 126 41.25 12.78 -18.21
N TRP A 127 42.15 12.20 -19.01
CA TRP A 127 42.72 10.86 -18.77
C TRP A 127 43.54 10.79 -17.48
N LYS A 128 44.13 11.90 -17.01
CA LYS A 128 44.89 11.96 -15.75
C LYS A 128 44.08 11.62 -14.49
N ASN A 129 42.75 11.55 -14.59
CA ASN A 129 41.90 11.18 -13.46
C ASN A 129 41.96 9.66 -13.21
N ASP A 130 42.17 9.27 -11.94
CA ASP A 130 42.28 7.87 -11.50
C ASP A 130 41.08 6.99 -11.93
N GLN A 131 39.91 7.58 -12.15
CA GLN A 131 38.71 6.89 -12.64
C GLN A 131 38.87 6.30 -14.05
N PHE A 132 39.88 6.72 -14.84
CA PHE A 132 40.08 6.30 -16.23
C PHE A 132 41.34 5.45 -16.46
N ILE A 133 41.98 4.95 -15.41
CA ILE A 133 43.21 4.13 -15.50
C ILE A 133 43.02 2.89 -16.41
N ASN A 134 41.83 2.29 -16.42
CA ASN A 134 41.49 1.12 -17.23
C ASN A 134 40.66 1.43 -18.49
N LEU A 135 40.62 2.68 -18.95
CA LEU A 135 39.71 3.12 -20.01
C LEU A 135 39.79 2.29 -21.30
N LEU A 136 41.00 1.87 -21.72
CA LEU A 136 41.16 1.03 -22.92
C LEU A 136 40.48 -0.35 -22.77
N LYS A 137 40.53 -0.95 -21.57
CA LYS A 137 39.83 -2.21 -21.29
C LYS A 137 38.31 -2.00 -21.23
N CYS A 138 37.87 -0.85 -20.72
CA CYS A 138 36.46 -0.48 -20.71
C CYS A 138 35.93 -0.24 -22.14
N LEU A 139 36.73 0.36 -23.02
CA LEU A 139 36.41 0.53 -24.44
C LEU A 139 36.26 -0.82 -25.15
N GLU A 140 37.19 -1.75 -24.90
CA GLU A 140 37.15 -3.10 -25.45
C GLU A 140 35.91 -3.87 -24.99
N SER A 141 35.62 -3.88 -23.68
CA SER A 141 34.47 -4.59 -23.12
C SER A 141 33.13 -3.99 -23.61
N SER A 142 33.07 -2.66 -23.70
CA SER A 142 31.92 -1.92 -24.22
C SER A 142 31.66 -2.17 -25.70
N SER A 143 32.73 -2.25 -26.50
CA SER A 143 32.64 -2.52 -27.94
C SER A 143 32.12 -3.93 -28.20
N LEU A 144 32.65 -4.93 -27.49
CA LEU A 144 32.22 -6.33 -27.62
C LEU A 144 30.76 -6.56 -27.24
N ALA A 145 30.24 -5.81 -26.24
CA ALA A 145 28.87 -5.95 -25.76
C ALA A 145 27.88 -4.92 -26.33
N LEU A 146 28.30 -4.12 -27.31
CA LEU A 146 27.51 -2.99 -27.83
C LEU A 146 26.11 -3.39 -28.31
N SER A 147 25.99 -4.52 -29.01
CA SER A 147 24.70 -5.01 -29.54
C SER A 147 23.71 -5.34 -28.42
N SER A 148 24.20 -5.94 -27.34
CA SER A 148 23.40 -6.23 -26.15
C SER A 148 23.00 -4.95 -25.43
N ILE A 149 23.92 -4.00 -25.22
CA ILE A 149 23.64 -2.71 -24.58
C ILE A 149 22.61 -1.90 -25.40
N LYS A 150 22.73 -1.87 -26.74
CA LYS A 150 21.75 -1.23 -27.64
C LYS A 150 20.35 -1.85 -27.49
N ARG A 151 20.26 -3.18 -27.46
CA ARG A 151 18.98 -3.90 -27.29
C ARG A 151 18.33 -3.58 -25.95
N ILE A 152 19.14 -3.58 -24.91
CA ILE A 152 18.79 -3.24 -23.54
C ILE A 152 18.21 -1.81 -23.47
N HIS A 153 18.93 -0.82 -24.02
CA HIS A 153 18.49 0.57 -24.09
C HIS A 153 17.15 0.71 -24.82
N LEU A 154 17.01 0.09 -25.99
CA LEU A 154 15.76 0.11 -26.77
C LEU A 154 14.57 -0.49 -26.01
N GLN A 155 14.78 -1.54 -25.21
CA GLN A 155 13.70 -2.13 -24.41
C GLN A 155 13.24 -1.22 -23.28
N LEU A 156 14.17 -0.52 -22.62
CA LEU A 156 13.86 0.45 -21.56
C LEU A 156 13.08 1.64 -22.12
N THR A 157 13.59 2.26 -23.19
CA THR A 157 12.96 3.41 -23.86
C THR A 157 11.56 3.07 -24.37
N ASN A 158 11.36 1.88 -24.93
CA ASN A 158 10.04 1.43 -25.38
C ASN A 158 9.05 1.24 -24.22
N LYS A 159 9.48 0.64 -23.09
CA LYS A 159 8.61 0.45 -21.92
C LYS A 159 8.22 1.78 -21.27
N GLU A 160 9.14 2.73 -21.18
CA GLU A 160 8.84 4.06 -20.62
C GLU A 160 7.87 4.85 -21.50
N HIS A 161 8.09 4.87 -22.82
CA HIS A 161 7.15 5.49 -23.75
C HIS A 161 5.78 4.81 -23.73
N GLN A 162 5.71 3.49 -23.57
CA GLN A 162 4.44 2.77 -23.41
C GLN A 162 3.70 3.18 -22.13
N LYS A 163 4.38 3.31 -20.99
CA LYS A 163 3.76 3.78 -19.74
C LYS A 163 3.28 5.23 -19.84
N ARG A 164 4.06 6.13 -20.46
CA ARG A 164 3.64 7.53 -20.70
C ARG A 164 2.42 7.63 -21.62
N ARG A 165 2.36 6.81 -22.68
CA ARG A 165 1.17 6.71 -23.54
C ARG A 165 -0.03 6.20 -22.75
N ARG A 166 0.16 5.22 -21.88
CA ARG A 166 -0.91 4.68 -21.02
C ARG A 166 -1.50 5.74 -20.08
N PHE A 167 -0.70 6.66 -19.53
CA PHE A 167 -1.22 7.79 -18.75
C PHE A 167 -2.13 8.69 -19.60
N ALA A 168 -1.67 9.06 -20.80
CA ALA A 168 -2.42 9.89 -21.72
C ALA A 168 -3.72 9.20 -22.17
N ASP A 169 -3.68 7.90 -22.46
CA ASP A 169 -4.84 7.10 -22.86
C ASP A 169 -5.91 7.08 -21.75
N ILE A 170 -5.48 6.89 -20.49
CA ILE A 170 -6.38 6.93 -19.33
C ILE A 170 -7.03 8.32 -19.20
N LEU A 171 -6.25 9.39 -19.34
CA LEU A 171 -6.79 10.75 -19.19
C LEU A 171 -7.68 11.19 -20.36
N GLN A 172 -7.51 10.63 -21.55
CA GLN A 172 -8.26 11.08 -22.72
C GLN A 172 -9.67 10.53 -22.79
N LYS A 173 -9.86 9.21 -22.55
CA LYS A 173 -11.15 8.52 -22.82
C LYS A 173 -11.42 7.34 -21.89
N SER A 174 -10.90 7.33 -20.67
CA SER A 174 -11.22 6.24 -19.74
C SER A 174 -12.59 6.43 -19.10
N THR A 175 -13.18 5.31 -18.68
CA THR A 175 -14.37 5.29 -17.84
C THR A 175 -14.05 4.60 -16.53
N VAL A 176 -14.30 5.26 -15.41
CA VAL A 176 -14.05 4.76 -14.07
C VAL A 176 -15.35 4.22 -13.47
N CYS A 177 -15.33 3.00 -12.95
CA CYS A 177 -16.44 2.43 -12.18
C CYS A 177 -15.93 1.68 -10.95
N PHE A 178 -16.72 1.68 -9.88
CA PHE A 178 -16.39 1.02 -8.62
C PHE A 178 -17.14 -0.29 -8.51
N VAL A 179 -16.45 -1.34 -8.09
CA VAL A 179 -17.00 -2.70 -8.01
C VAL A 179 -16.78 -3.30 -6.63
N ARG A 180 -17.68 -4.21 -6.23
CA ARG A 180 -17.50 -5.00 -5.01
C ARG A 180 -16.71 -6.26 -5.34
N VAL A 181 -15.57 -6.42 -4.68
CA VAL A 181 -14.73 -7.60 -4.80
C VAL A 181 -14.73 -8.32 -3.46
N ARG A 182 -15.02 -9.62 -3.45
CA ARG A 182 -14.97 -10.43 -2.22
C ARG A 182 -13.64 -11.14 -2.14
N HIS A 183 -12.55 -10.38 -2.05
CA HIS A 183 -11.23 -10.91 -1.72
C HIS A 183 -10.95 -10.77 -0.21
N LEU A 184 -10.00 -11.55 0.30
CA LEU A 184 -9.73 -11.66 1.74
C LEU A 184 -9.26 -10.35 2.40
N GLU A 185 -8.87 -9.34 1.61
CA GLU A 185 -8.22 -8.10 2.07
C GLU A 185 -8.87 -6.81 1.58
N THR A 186 -9.60 -6.84 0.46
CA THR A 186 -10.27 -5.67 -0.14
C THR A 186 -11.74 -5.98 -0.40
N ILE A 187 -12.62 -5.02 -0.06
CA ILE A 187 -14.08 -5.13 -0.25
C ILE A 187 -14.52 -4.47 -1.56
N PHE A 188 -13.82 -3.40 -1.95
CA PHE A 188 -14.10 -2.63 -3.15
C PHE A 188 -12.83 -2.49 -3.99
N ASP A 189 -13.02 -2.41 -5.29
CA ASP A 189 -11.98 -2.15 -6.30
C ASP A 189 -12.53 -1.16 -7.33
N VAL A 190 -11.66 -0.71 -8.24
CA VAL A 190 -11.99 0.13 -9.37
C VAL A 190 -11.69 -0.62 -10.66
N HIS A 191 -12.59 -0.47 -11.64
CA HIS A 191 -12.32 -0.84 -13.01
C HIS A 191 -12.26 0.43 -13.84
N VAL A 192 -11.07 0.70 -14.40
CA VAL A 192 -10.88 1.74 -15.40
C VAL A 192 -10.91 1.08 -16.77
N GLU A 193 -12.00 1.30 -17.50
CA GLU A 193 -12.23 0.78 -18.83
C GLU A 193 -11.63 1.73 -19.87
N LEU A 194 -10.74 1.19 -20.71
CA LEU A 194 -10.24 1.86 -21.91
C LEU A 194 -11.02 1.42 -23.15
N PRO A 195 -11.08 2.24 -24.22
CA PRO A 195 -11.71 1.87 -25.49
C PRO A 195 -11.13 0.57 -26.11
N SER A 196 -9.91 0.21 -25.74
CA SER A 196 -9.19 -1.00 -26.14
C SER A 196 -9.60 -2.27 -25.37
N GLN A 197 -10.65 -2.24 -24.54
CA GLN A 197 -11.17 -3.35 -23.72
C GLN A 197 -10.21 -3.87 -22.62
N GLN A 198 -9.15 -3.13 -22.28
CA GLN A 198 -8.31 -3.45 -21.13
C GLN A 198 -8.93 -2.84 -19.86
N ILE A 199 -9.13 -3.67 -18.84
CA ILE A 199 -9.54 -3.24 -17.50
C ILE A 199 -8.28 -3.01 -16.67
N ILE A 200 -8.21 -1.86 -16.02
CA ILE A 200 -7.13 -1.49 -15.09
C ILE A 200 -7.70 -1.48 -13.67
N THR A 201 -7.04 -2.20 -12.77
CA THR A 201 -7.43 -2.34 -11.35
C THR A 201 -6.79 -1.27 -10.46
N ILE A 202 -7.17 -1.20 -9.18
CA ILE A 202 -6.53 -0.27 -8.24
C ILE A 202 -5.03 -0.53 -8.09
N SER A 203 -4.62 -1.80 -8.08
CA SER A 203 -3.20 -2.17 -7.96
C SER A 203 -2.38 -1.65 -9.14
N ASP A 204 -2.93 -1.76 -10.35
CA ASP A 204 -2.29 -1.25 -11.55
C ASP A 204 -2.20 0.28 -11.53
N LEU A 205 -3.26 0.96 -11.07
CA LEU A 205 -3.27 2.42 -10.95
C LEU A 205 -2.25 2.92 -9.93
N SER A 206 -2.11 2.25 -8.78
CA SER A 206 -1.12 2.62 -7.77
C SER A 206 0.31 2.45 -8.29
N GLU A 207 0.62 1.36 -9.01
CA GLU A 207 1.95 1.19 -9.66
C GLU A 207 2.21 2.30 -10.70
N LEU A 208 1.20 2.59 -11.53
CA LEU A 208 1.28 3.65 -12.54
C LEU A 208 1.48 5.02 -11.89
N ARG A 209 0.83 5.29 -10.74
CA ARG A 209 0.98 6.54 -10.00
C ARG A 209 2.37 6.68 -9.42
N ASP A 210 2.89 5.63 -8.78
CA ASP A 210 4.25 5.67 -8.20
C ASP A 210 5.29 5.93 -9.29
N ARG A 211 5.10 5.35 -10.49
CA ARG A 211 5.93 5.67 -11.65
C ARG A 211 5.72 7.09 -12.18
N ALA A 212 4.49 7.60 -12.19
CA ALA A 212 4.21 8.97 -12.59
C ALA A 212 4.89 9.99 -11.66
N CYS A 213 4.89 9.74 -10.34
CA CYS A 213 5.60 10.56 -9.35
C CYS A 213 7.11 10.60 -9.64
N LEU A 214 7.74 9.44 -9.90
CA LEU A 214 9.17 9.37 -10.24
C LEU A 214 9.50 10.17 -11.51
N LEU A 215 8.64 10.09 -12.54
CA LEU A 215 8.80 10.82 -13.79
C LEU A 215 8.58 12.34 -13.62
N GLU A 216 7.66 12.76 -12.75
CA GLU A 216 7.47 14.17 -12.43
C GLU A 216 8.74 14.75 -11.80
N HIS A 217 9.39 14.00 -10.89
CA HIS A 217 10.62 14.44 -10.24
C HIS A 217 11.84 14.44 -11.17
N SER A 218 12.01 13.45 -12.05
CA SER A 218 13.15 13.39 -12.98
C SER A 218 13.07 14.43 -14.11
N SER A 219 11.86 14.79 -14.54
CA SER A 219 11.63 15.78 -15.61
C SER A 219 12.20 17.19 -15.32
N ASN A 220 12.53 17.50 -14.07
CA ASN A 220 13.12 18.78 -13.67
C ASN A 220 14.63 18.88 -13.92
N VAL A 221 15.32 17.76 -14.18
CA VAL A 221 16.79 17.70 -14.27
C VAL A 221 17.31 17.88 -15.70
N ASN A 222 16.52 17.51 -16.73
CA ASN A 222 16.96 17.47 -18.12
C ASN A 222 16.32 18.53 -19.04
N LYS A 223 16.86 19.75 -18.97
CA LYS A 223 16.41 20.93 -19.76
C LYS A 223 17.07 21.12 -21.12
N ARG A 224 17.77 20.14 -21.71
CA ARG A 224 18.67 20.46 -22.83
C ARG A 224 18.07 20.44 -24.24
N ASN A 225 17.01 19.68 -24.54
CA ASN A 225 16.57 19.50 -25.95
C ASN A 225 15.03 19.49 -26.20
N VAL A 226 14.18 19.82 -25.23
CA VAL A 226 12.70 19.82 -25.41
C VAL A 226 12.17 21.24 -25.25
N SER A 227 11.20 21.64 -26.08
CA SER A 227 10.59 22.97 -25.95
C SER A 227 9.92 23.12 -24.57
N GLU A 228 10.04 24.29 -23.93
CA GLU A 228 9.46 24.53 -22.60
C GLU A 228 7.94 24.21 -22.56
N ALA A 229 7.24 24.43 -23.67
CA ALA A 229 5.82 24.16 -23.83
C ALA A 229 5.44 22.67 -23.93
N GLU A 230 6.35 21.80 -24.37
CA GLU A 230 6.13 20.35 -24.38
C GLU A 230 6.44 19.74 -23.02
N SER A 231 7.50 20.23 -22.36
CA SER A 231 7.84 19.79 -21.01
C SER A 231 6.74 20.11 -19.99
N GLU A 232 6.08 21.27 -20.10
CA GLU A 232 5.01 21.61 -19.16
C GLU A 232 3.69 20.87 -19.44
N ARG A 233 3.39 20.55 -20.71
CA ARG A 233 2.24 19.68 -21.04
C ARG A 233 2.42 18.26 -20.48
N ASP A 234 3.63 17.70 -20.59
CA ASP A 234 3.92 16.38 -20.03
C ASP A 234 3.79 16.37 -18.50
N LYS A 235 4.26 17.42 -17.81
CA LYS A 235 4.08 17.55 -16.35
C LYS A 235 2.62 17.70 -15.95
N GLU A 236 1.84 18.45 -16.71
CA GLU A 236 0.40 18.59 -16.48
C GLU A 236 -0.34 17.25 -16.62
N ILE A 237 0.01 16.45 -17.62
CA ILE A 237 -0.51 15.07 -17.79
C ILE A 237 -0.18 14.23 -16.55
N LEU A 238 1.07 14.23 -16.08
CA LEU A 238 1.47 13.46 -14.90
C LEU A 238 0.71 13.89 -13.63
N ARG A 239 0.60 15.20 -13.37
CA ARG A 239 -0.14 15.73 -12.21
C ARG A 239 -1.61 15.37 -12.25
N ASN A 240 -2.24 15.48 -13.42
CA ASN A 240 -3.65 15.14 -13.58
C ASN A 240 -3.90 13.65 -13.36
N PHE A 241 -2.98 12.79 -13.80
CA PHE A 241 -3.03 11.34 -13.56
C PHE A 241 -2.86 10.99 -12.07
N ILE A 242 -1.89 11.61 -11.39
CA ILE A 242 -1.68 11.41 -9.94
C ILE A 242 -2.94 11.81 -9.18
N ARG A 243 -3.52 12.98 -9.49
CA ARG A 243 -4.73 13.48 -8.84
C ARG A 243 -5.95 12.60 -9.09
N LEU A 244 -6.13 12.08 -10.31
CA LEU A 244 -7.17 11.10 -10.62
C LEU A 244 -7.04 9.87 -9.72
N THR A 245 -5.84 9.30 -9.64
CA THR A 245 -5.58 8.08 -8.85
C THR A 245 -5.84 8.32 -7.37
N SER A 246 -5.41 9.45 -6.81
CA SER A 246 -5.70 9.82 -5.41
C SER A 246 -7.20 9.93 -5.11
N ILE A 247 -8.00 10.43 -6.05
CA ILE A 247 -9.45 10.56 -5.87
C ILE A 247 -10.13 9.19 -5.93
N VAL A 248 -9.66 8.30 -6.81
CA VAL A 248 -10.13 6.92 -6.87
C VAL A 248 -9.84 6.18 -5.57
N GLU A 249 -8.60 6.23 -5.07
CA GLU A 249 -8.20 5.61 -3.79
C GLU A 249 -9.03 6.15 -2.61
N SER A 250 -9.17 7.48 -2.52
CA SER A 250 -10.00 8.10 -1.47
C SER A 250 -11.46 7.68 -1.56
N THR A 251 -12.00 7.50 -2.77
CA THR A 251 -13.38 7.05 -2.96
C THR A 251 -13.58 5.60 -2.52
N ILE A 252 -12.62 4.71 -2.84
CA ILE A 252 -12.62 3.31 -2.36
C ILE A 252 -12.57 3.27 -0.83
N GLU A 253 -11.73 4.09 -0.22
CA GLU A 253 -11.62 4.18 1.25
C GLU A 253 -12.95 4.62 1.88
N VAL A 254 -13.58 5.67 1.36
CA VAL A 254 -14.88 6.17 1.85
C VAL A 254 -15.98 5.13 1.66
N LEU A 255 -16.04 4.44 0.52
CA LEU A 255 -17.00 3.35 0.29
C LEU A 255 -16.78 2.20 1.28
N THR A 256 -15.52 1.83 1.54
CA THR A 256 -15.16 0.83 2.54
C THR A 256 -15.65 1.25 3.93
N ASN A 257 -15.43 2.50 4.32
CA ASN A 257 -15.86 3.03 5.60
C ASN A 257 -17.39 3.11 5.72
N LEU A 258 -18.11 3.52 4.66
CA LEU A 258 -19.58 3.51 4.61
C LEU A 258 -20.14 2.10 4.77
N TYR A 259 -19.54 1.12 4.07
CA TYR A 259 -19.91 -0.29 4.19
C TYR A 259 -19.71 -0.79 5.61
N MET A 260 -18.54 -0.53 6.19
CA MET A 260 -18.22 -0.96 7.55
C MET A 260 -19.11 -0.27 8.62
N ALA A 261 -19.48 0.99 8.38
CA ALA A 261 -20.45 1.71 9.20
C ALA A 261 -21.90 1.26 8.98
N GLY A 262 -22.12 0.30 8.07
CA GLY A 262 -23.41 -0.30 7.79
C GLY A 262 -24.39 0.60 7.06
N HIS A 263 -23.94 1.54 6.21
CA HIS A 263 -24.86 2.35 5.43
C HIS A 263 -25.62 1.48 4.39
N PRO A 264 -26.96 1.54 4.29
CA PRO A 264 -27.74 0.57 3.49
C PRO A 264 -27.61 0.79 1.98
N SER A 265 -27.35 2.03 1.54
CA SER A 265 -27.30 2.39 0.11
C SER A 265 -25.96 2.12 -0.57
N VAL A 266 -25.00 1.46 0.09
CA VAL A 266 -23.67 1.22 -0.51
C VAL A 266 -23.77 0.46 -1.84
N SER A 267 -24.71 -0.48 -1.94
CA SER A 267 -24.93 -1.23 -3.19
C SER A 267 -25.44 -0.35 -4.33
N GLU A 268 -26.12 0.76 -4.04
CA GLU A 268 -26.63 1.68 -5.06
C GLU A 268 -25.49 2.45 -5.72
N PHE A 269 -24.42 2.75 -4.98
CA PHE A 269 -23.22 3.43 -5.49
C PHE A 269 -22.32 2.54 -6.36
N LEU A 270 -22.64 1.25 -6.47
CA LEU A 270 -21.87 0.24 -7.20
C LEU A 270 -22.63 -0.31 -8.41
N ALA A 271 -23.76 0.31 -8.77
CA ALA A 271 -24.54 -0.12 -9.92
C ALA A 271 -23.75 0.05 -11.22
N ASP A 272 -23.86 -0.92 -12.14
CA ASP A 272 -23.14 -0.94 -13.44
C ASP A 272 -23.36 0.32 -14.30
N GLN A 273 -24.40 1.10 -14.00
CA GLN A 273 -24.73 2.36 -14.67
C GLN A 273 -23.93 3.55 -14.16
N ILE A 274 -23.31 3.48 -12.98
CA ILE A 274 -22.54 4.57 -12.40
C ILE A 274 -21.11 4.48 -12.94
N LYS A 275 -20.90 5.21 -14.04
CA LYS A 275 -19.66 5.27 -14.79
C LYS A 275 -19.21 6.72 -14.92
N PHE A 276 -18.00 7.02 -14.47
CA PHE A 276 -17.43 8.38 -14.53
C PHE A 276 -16.50 8.49 -15.72
N SER A 277 -16.87 9.31 -16.70
CA SER A 277 -16.06 9.49 -17.90
C SER A 277 -14.93 10.50 -17.65
N CYS A 278 -13.71 10.12 -17.99
CA CYS A 278 -12.56 11.01 -18.02
C CYS A 278 -12.38 11.55 -19.44
N ASN A 279 -12.58 12.86 -19.61
CA ASN A 279 -12.42 13.53 -20.89
C ASN A 279 -11.30 14.56 -20.78
N ASN A 280 -10.19 14.34 -21.49
CA ASN A 280 -9.03 15.24 -21.51
C ASN A 280 -8.50 15.63 -20.11
N GLY A 281 -8.46 14.68 -19.18
CA GLY A 281 -8.00 14.88 -17.81
C GLY A 281 -9.03 15.53 -16.88
N PHE A 282 -10.23 15.84 -17.36
CA PHE A 282 -11.34 16.29 -16.52
C PHE A 282 -12.19 15.10 -16.06
N TYR A 283 -12.44 15.02 -14.76
CA TYR A 283 -13.22 13.97 -14.10
C TYR A 283 -14.18 14.59 -13.06
N ILE A 284 -14.87 15.67 -13.45
CA ILE A 284 -15.70 16.50 -12.55
C ILE A 284 -16.76 15.67 -11.81
N GLU A 285 -17.42 14.76 -12.51
CA GLU A 285 -18.44 13.88 -11.94
C GLU A 285 -17.86 12.98 -10.84
N LEU A 286 -16.67 12.42 -11.05
CA LEU A 286 -15.97 11.62 -10.05
C LEU A 286 -15.60 12.45 -8.82
N VAL A 287 -15.12 13.69 -9.01
CA VAL A 287 -14.81 14.60 -7.88
C VAL A 287 -16.07 14.93 -7.07
N GLN A 288 -17.18 15.24 -7.76
CA GLN A 288 -18.45 15.55 -7.13
C GLN A 288 -18.99 14.33 -6.37
N HIS A 289 -18.89 13.14 -6.96
CA HIS A 289 -19.32 11.89 -6.33
C HIS A 289 -18.48 11.56 -5.10
N SER A 290 -17.15 11.66 -5.18
CA SER A 290 -16.24 11.47 -4.06
C SER A 290 -16.54 12.42 -2.90
N LYS A 291 -16.81 13.71 -3.20
CA LYS A 291 -17.21 14.69 -2.20
C LYS A 291 -18.58 14.39 -1.58
N MET A 292 -19.55 13.97 -2.39
CA MET A 292 -20.87 13.55 -1.91
C MET A 292 -20.76 12.37 -0.94
N LEU A 293 -20.00 11.34 -1.29
CA LEU A 293 -19.77 10.16 -0.43
C LEU A 293 -19.07 10.54 0.88
N THR A 294 -18.09 11.44 0.83
CA THR A 294 -17.38 11.93 2.02
C THR A 294 -18.33 12.64 2.98
N ASN A 295 -19.20 13.52 2.46
CA ASN A 295 -20.22 14.19 3.26
C ASN A 295 -21.23 13.20 3.85
N LEU A 296 -21.72 12.27 3.03
CA LEU A 296 -22.64 11.21 3.46
C LEU A 296 -22.05 10.38 4.59
N PHE A 297 -20.78 9.97 4.47
CA PHE A 297 -20.08 9.24 5.52
C PHE A 297 -19.96 10.04 6.81
N SER A 298 -19.54 11.30 6.74
CA SER A 298 -19.45 12.19 7.91
C SER A 298 -20.80 12.34 8.62
N ASP A 299 -21.88 12.51 7.87
CA ASP A 299 -23.21 12.74 8.45
C ASP A 299 -23.79 11.44 9.03
N TRP A 300 -23.62 10.32 8.32
CA TRP A 300 -23.97 8.99 8.82
C TRP A 300 -23.22 8.65 10.11
N GLU A 301 -21.92 8.93 10.14
CA GLU A 301 -21.06 8.68 11.29
C GLU A 301 -21.51 9.47 12.54
N LYS A 302 -21.86 10.75 12.36
CA LYS A 302 -22.41 11.56 13.46
C LYS A 302 -23.72 10.97 13.98
N LYS A 303 -24.64 10.61 13.08
CA LYS A 303 -25.93 9.99 13.46
C LYS A 303 -25.71 8.66 14.17
N LEU A 304 -24.82 7.81 13.68
CA LEU A 304 -24.47 6.52 14.28
C LEU A 304 -23.92 6.70 15.71
N CYS A 305 -23.00 7.66 15.91
CA CYS A 305 -22.48 7.98 17.24
C CYS A 305 -23.58 8.44 18.20
N VAL A 306 -24.50 9.32 17.76
CA VAL A 306 -25.66 9.74 18.56
C VAL A 306 -26.55 8.55 18.92
N MET A 307 -26.81 7.66 17.94
CA MET A 307 -27.60 6.44 18.18
C MET A 307 -26.90 5.47 19.14
N TYR A 308 -25.58 5.41 19.18
CA TYR A 308 -24.87 4.59 20.15
C TYR A 308 -25.02 5.08 21.60
N GLU A 309 -25.23 6.38 21.81
CA GLU A 309 -25.51 6.92 23.15
C GLU A 309 -26.91 6.55 23.64
N THR A 310 -27.90 6.51 22.75
CA THR A 310 -29.30 6.25 23.10
C THR A 310 -29.68 4.77 23.01
N HIS A 311 -29.03 4.03 22.11
CA HIS A 311 -29.34 2.65 21.76
C HIS A 311 -28.06 1.80 21.74
N ILE A 312 -27.50 1.53 22.91
CA ILE A 312 -26.24 0.79 23.10
C ILE A 312 -26.26 -0.58 22.38
N SER A 313 -27.42 -1.23 22.27
CA SER A 313 -27.57 -2.51 21.56
C SER A 313 -27.12 -2.46 20.10
N LEU A 314 -27.10 -1.29 19.44
CA LEU A 314 -26.60 -1.14 18.08
C LEU A 314 -25.07 -1.33 18.00
N THR A 315 -24.34 -1.05 19.08
CA THR A 315 -22.87 -1.15 19.09
C THR A 315 -22.36 -2.58 18.92
N TYR A 316 -23.22 -3.60 19.06
CA TYR A 316 -22.88 -5.01 18.92
C TYR A 316 -22.84 -5.49 17.47
N PHE A 317 -23.31 -4.67 16.54
CA PHE A 317 -23.46 -5.03 15.14
C PHE A 317 -22.63 -4.10 14.26
N SER A 318 -22.16 -4.63 13.14
CA SER A 318 -21.43 -3.88 12.11
C SER A 318 -21.90 -4.25 10.70
N ASP A 319 -21.53 -3.43 9.73
CA ASP A 319 -21.71 -3.73 8.30
C ASP A 319 -23.18 -4.07 7.94
N ASP A 320 -23.39 -5.15 7.18
CA ASP A 320 -24.72 -5.63 6.77
C ASP A 320 -25.54 -6.23 7.94
N GLN A 321 -24.97 -6.41 9.15
CA GLN A 321 -25.66 -7.08 10.25
C GLN A 321 -26.90 -6.31 10.73
N PHE A 322 -26.88 -4.96 10.70
CA PHE A 322 -28.07 -4.15 11.00
C PHE A 322 -29.26 -4.56 10.13
N TRP A 323 -29.00 -4.73 8.85
CA TRP A 323 -30.03 -4.99 7.85
C TRP A 323 -30.45 -6.45 7.83
N GLN A 324 -29.57 -7.38 8.17
CA GLN A 324 -29.95 -8.79 8.40
C GLN A 324 -30.89 -8.95 9.60
N ILE A 325 -30.70 -8.15 10.66
CA ILE A 325 -31.61 -8.15 11.81
C ILE A 325 -32.93 -7.50 11.43
N GLU A 326 -32.89 -6.34 10.77
CA GLU A 326 -34.09 -5.66 10.30
C GLU A 326 -34.93 -6.57 9.39
N ASP A 327 -34.29 -7.19 8.39
CA ASP A 327 -34.94 -8.12 7.46
C ASP A 327 -35.62 -9.29 8.19
N TYR A 328 -34.93 -9.88 9.18
CA TYR A 328 -35.52 -10.91 10.02
C TYR A 328 -36.75 -10.42 10.79
N ILE A 329 -36.69 -9.23 11.40
CA ILE A 329 -37.78 -8.69 12.23
C ILE A 329 -39.06 -8.51 11.41
N TYR A 330 -38.95 -8.07 10.15
CA TYR A 330 -40.11 -7.84 9.28
C TYR A 330 -40.62 -9.12 8.61
N HIS A 331 -39.72 -9.99 8.12
CA HIS A 331 -40.12 -11.15 7.30
C HIS A 331 -40.25 -12.46 8.09
N ARG A 332 -39.63 -12.57 9.28
CA ARG A 332 -39.57 -13.80 10.10
C ARG A 332 -39.25 -15.06 9.27
N SER A 333 -38.26 -14.93 8.40
CA SER A 333 -38.00 -15.83 7.28
C SER A 333 -37.57 -17.26 7.67
N SER A 334 -36.97 -17.50 8.85
CA SER A 334 -36.73 -18.83 9.47
C SER A 334 -35.80 -18.76 10.70
N PHE A 335 -35.68 -19.85 11.46
CA PHE A 335 -34.63 -20.04 12.48
C PHE A 335 -33.20 -20.14 11.91
N SER A 336 -33.06 -20.39 10.62
CA SER A 336 -31.77 -20.38 9.91
C SER A 336 -31.34 -18.99 9.44
N HIS A 337 -32.18 -17.96 9.63
CA HIS A 337 -31.85 -16.62 9.18
C HIS A 337 -30.71 -16.01 10.03
N PRO A 338 -29.70 -15.35 9.44
CA PRO A 338 -28.59 -14.75 10.18
C PRO A 338 -29.06 -13.78 11.29
N GLY A 339 -30.08 -12.96 11.00
CA GLY A 339 -30.67 -12.04 11.97
C GLY A 339 -31.19 -12.71 13.24
N TYR A 340 -31.72 -13.95 13.16
CA TYR A 340 -32.16 -14.71 14.34
C TYR A 340 -31.00 -14.99 15.29
N HIS A 341 -29.87 -15.45 14.74
CA HIS A 341 -28.68 -15.78 15.50
C HIS A 341 -27.96 -14.53 16.05
N LEU A 342 -27.96 -13.43 15.30
CA LEU A 342 -27.41 -12.14 15.74
C LEU A 342 -28.17 -11.57 16.95
N LEU A 343 -29.50 -11.67 16.96
CA LEU A 343 -30.32 -11.27 18.12
C LEU A 343 -30.04 -12.14 19.34
N LYS A 344 -29.97 -13.47 19.15
CA LYS A 344 -29.62 -14.41 20.23
C LYS A 344 -28.22 -14.17 20.78
N PHE A 345 -27.26 -13.79 19.94
CA PHE A 345 -25.88 -13.50 20.35
C PHE A 345 -25.83 -12.40 21.42
N ILE A 346 -26.67 -11.37 21.33
CA ILE A 346 -26.75 -10.28 22.31
C ILE A 346 -27.76 -10.54 23.44
N GLY A 347 -28.32 -11.74 23.51
CA GLY A 347 -29.25 -12.16 24.56
C GLY A 347 -30.71 -11.73 24.35
N ILE A 348 -31.10 -11.29 23.15
CA ILE A 348 -32.51 -10.97 22.83
C ILE A 348 -33.17 -12.22 22.27
N ASP A 349 -34.32 -12.61 22.84
CA ASP A 349 -35.15 -13.68 22.28
C ASP A 349 -35.92 -13.15 21.07
N PRO A 350 -35.65 -13.64 19.84
CA PRO A 350 -36.31 -13.15 18.64
C PRO A 350 -37.83 -13.39 18.63
N ASN A 351 -38.32 -14.31 19.46
CA ASN A 351 -39.76 -14.61 19.56
C ASN A 351 -40.55 -13.51 20.28
N HIS A 352 -39.91 -12.73 21.16
CA HIS A 352 -40.55 -11.67 21.94
C HIS A 352 -40.73 -10.37 21.16
N ILE A 353 -39.96 -10.17 20.08
CA ILE A 353 -40.05 -8.97 19.25
C ILE A 353 -41.37 -8.98 18.48
N GLN A 354 -42.26 -8.02 18.77
CA GLN A 354 -43.52 -7.86 18.04
C GLN A 354 -43.27 -7.63 16.55
N GLN A 355 -44.03 -8.32 15.69
CA GLN A 355 -43.93 -8.14 14.25
C GLN A 355 -44.48 -6.77 13.87
N LEU A 356 -43.65 -5.97 13.19
CA LEU A 356 -43.99 -4.63 12.75
C LEU A 356 -44.48 -4.65 11.30
N SER A 357 -45.46 -3.81 10.98
CA SER A 357 -46.16 -3.83 9.69
C SER A 357 -45.64 -2.80 8.68
N LYS A 358 -44.85 -1.81 9.09
CA LYS A 358 -44.31 -0.77 8.20
C LYS A 358 -42.82 -0.58 8.38
N LYS A 359 -42.07 -0.84 7.31
CA LYS A 359 -40.63 -0.57 7.22
C LYS A 359 -40.40 0.92 6.95
N PRO A 360 -39.57 1.63 7.76
CA PRO A 360 -39.16 2.99 7.45
C PRO A 360 -38.41 3.07 6.11
N GLN A 361 -38.50 4.21 5.44
CA GLN A 361 -37.93 4.37 4.08
C GLN A 361 -36.51 4.93 4.12
N THR A 362 -36.23 5.90 4.98
CA THR A 362 -34.90 6.54 5.04
C THR A 362 -33.90 5.68 5.82
N PRO A 363 -32.61 5.68 5.45
CA PRO A 363 -31.56 4.99 6.21
C PRO A 363 -31.55 5.34 7.70
N GLU A 364 -31.74 6.61 8.03
CA GLU A 364 -31.70 7.14 9.39
C GLU A 364 -32.89 6.65 10.22
N ASP A 365 -34.10 6.69 9.66
CA ASP A 365 -35.30 6.21 10.37
C ASP A 365 -35.26 4.70 10.56
N ARG A 366 -34.69 3.96 9.59
CA ARG A 366 -34.47 2.52 9.69
C ARG A 366 -33.55 2.18 10.86
N LEU A 367 -32.41 2.87 10.96
CA LEU A 367 -31.45 2.67 12.06
C LEU A 367 -32.07 3.03 13.42
N GLU A 368 -32.77 4.15 13.50
CA GLU A 368 -33.41 4.61 14.73
C GLU A 368 -34.53 3.65 15.18
N ASN A 369 -35.36 3.18 14.24
CA ASN A 369 -36.38 2.19 14.52
C ASN A 369 -35.77 0.88 15.02
N LEU A 370 -34.71 0.39 14.38
CA LEU A 370 -33.97 -0.79 14.83
C LEU A 370 -33.43 -0.60 16.25
N GLY A 371 -32.80 0.55 16.53
CA GLY A 371 -32.29 0.89 17.86
C GLY A 371 -33.37 0.87 18.94
N ARG A 372 -34.55 1.43 18.65
CA ARG A 372 -35.72 1.43 19.56
C ARG A 372 -36.21 0.01 19.85
N ILE A 373 -36.32 -0.85 18.84
CA ILE A 373 -36.75 -2.25 19.01
C ILE A 373 -35.77 -2.98 19.91
N LEU A 374 -34.47 -2.91 19.61
CA LEU A 374 -33.43 -3.61 20.36
C LEU A 374 -33.27 -3.10 21.80
N SER A 375 -33.61 -1.83 22.06
CA SER A 375 -33.50 -1.24 23.39
C SER A 375 -34.68 -1.62 24.30
N ARG A 376 -35.88 -1.83 23.75
CA ARG A 376 -37.07 -2.24 24.52
C ARG A 376 -36.89 -3.62 25.17
N GLU A 377 -36.24 -4.54 24.45
CA GLU A 377 -36.07 -5.93 24.90
C GLU A 377 -34.98 -6.10 25.97
N LYS A 378 -34.04 -5.15 26.12
CA LYS A 378 -32.94 -5.23 27.11
C LYS A 378 -33.24 -4.60 28.47
N GLN A 379 -34.38 -3.95 28.67
CA GLN A 379 -34.70 -3.20 29.91
C GLN A 379 -34.92 -4.06 31.18
N THR A 380 -34.69 -5.37 31.13
CA THR A 380 -34.93 -6.30 32.25
C THR A 380 -33.72 -6.64 33.12
N PHE A 381 -32.51 -6.12 32.84
CA PHE A 381 -31.36 -6.35 33.74
C PHE A 381 -31.20 -5.23 34.78
N ILE A 382 -31.40 -5.66 36.02
CA ILE A 382 -31.42 -4.90 37.28
C ILE A 382 -30.12 -4.10 37.47
N LEU A 383 -30.26 -2.80 37.71
CA LEU A 383 -29.27 -1.92 38.32
C LEU A 383 -28.91 -2.46 39.72
N GLN A 384 -27.79 -3.16 39.85
CA GLN A 384 -27.13 -3.28 41.15
C GLN A 384 -26.15 -2.12 41.28
N GLU A 385 -26.41 -1.27 42.28
CA GLU A 385 -25.56 -0.17 42.70
C GLU A 385 -24.22 -0.69 43.24
N ASN A 386 -23.30 -1.04 42.36
CA ASN A 386 -21.90 -1.24 42.73
C ASN A 386 -21.12 0.03 42.34
N LEU A 387 -20.75 0.78 43.38
CA LEU A 387 -19.69 1.80 43.51
C LEU A 387 -19.28 2.58 42.24
N LYS A 388 -19.44 3.92 42.34
CA LYS A 388 -18.96 4.97 41.41
C LYS A 388 -17.50 4.81 40.96
N ILE A 389 -17.15 3.97 39.98
CA ILE A 389 -15.75 3.91 39.54
C ILE A 389 -15.61 3.80 38.01
N LYS A 390 -14.79 4.70 37.47
CA LYS A 390 -14.22 4.59 36.12
C LYS A 390 -12.97 3.72 36.24
N LYS A 391 -13.01 2.49 35.71
CA LYS A 391 -11.87 1.57 35.80
C LYS A 391 -11.54 0.97 34.45
N CYS A 392 -10.24 0.83 34.22
CA CYS A 392 -9.67 0.02 33.18
C CYS A 392 -8.80 -1.05 33.86
N LEU A 393 -9.26 -2.30 33.89
CA LEU A 393 -8.56 -3.43 34.49
C LEU A 393 -7.61 -4.03 33.45
N LEU A 394 -6.32 -4.05 33.72
CA LEU A 394 -5.30 -4.62 32.83
C LEU A 394 -4.81 -5.95 33.37
N VAL A 395 -4.89 -7.01 32.57
CA VAL A 395 -4.23 -8.30 32.82
C VAL A 395 -3.17 -8.53 31.76
N GLU A 396 -1.96 -8.81 32.22
CA GLU A 396 -0.86 -9.26 31.36
C GLU A 396 -0.72 -10.76 31.46
N THR A 397 -0.68 -11.43 30.31
CA THR A 397 -0.63 -12.89 30.28
C THR A 397 0.10 -13.39 29.05
N MET A 398 0.63 -14.61 29.11
CA MET A 398 1.03 -15.33 27.90
C MET A 398 -0.20 -15.83 27.12
N ASN A 399 -0.01 -16.25 25.87
CA ASN A 399 -1.08 -16.72 24.98
C ASN A 399 -1.94 -17.84 25.59
N ASP A 400 -1.35 -18.72 26.38
CA ASP A 400 -2.03 -19.84 27.06
C ASP A 400 -2.87 -19.39 28.27
N GLY A 401 -2.60 -18.22 28.85
CA GLY A 401 -3.33 -17.66 29.99
C GLY A 401 -4.47 -16.70 29.62
N VAL A 402 -4.72 -16.41 28.33
CA VAL A 402 -5.79 -15.50 27.90
C VAL A 402 -7.17 -15.93 28.41
N LEU A 403 -7.50 -17.23 28.37
CA LEU A 403 -8.77 -17.73 28.88
C LEU A 403 -8.90 -17.54 30.41
N ARG A 404 -7.81 -17.76 31.15
CA ARG A 404 -7.75 -17.50 32.59
C ARG A 404 -8.00 -16.02 32.88
N ALA A 405 -7.36 -15.13 32.14
CA ALA A 405 -7.56 -13.70 32.26
C ALA A 405 -9.03 -13.29 32.00
N ILE A 406 -9.63 -13.79 30.92
CA ILE A 406 -11.03 -13.46 30.55
C ILE A 406 -12.01 -13.83 31.67
N LEU A 407 -11.93 -15.08 32.13
CA LEU A 407 -12.83 -15.58 33.16
C LEU A 407 -12.58 -14.90 34.52
N SER A 408 -11.32 -14.57 34.82
CA SER A 408 -10.97 -13.85 36.04
C SER A 408 -11.55 -12.44 36.05
N LEU A 409 -11.47 -11.71 34.94
CA LEU A 409 -12.06 -10.38 34.84
C LEU A 409 -13.59 -10.40 35.01
N PHE A 410 -14.30 -11.38 34.42
CA PHE A 410 -15.74 -11.52 34.68
C PHE A 410 -16.03 -11.81 36.16
N SER A 411 -15.24 -12.67 36.81
CA SER A 411 -15.38 -12.97 38.23
C SER A 411 -15.11 -11.75 39.13
N LEU A 412 -14.11 -10.93 38.79
CA LEU A 412 -13.74 -9.75 39.57
C LEU A 412 -14.78 -8.63 39.46
N THR A 413 -15.36 -8.48 38.28
CA THR A 413 -16.36 -7.45 37.97
C THR A 413 -17.80 -7.90 38.27
N GLN A 414 -17.98 -9.14 38.76
CA GLN A 414 -19.28 -9.76 39.02
C GLN A 414 -20.23 -9.73 37.80
N THR A 415 -19.67 -9.57 36.59
CA THR A 415 -20.42 -9.54 35.33
C THR A 415 -20.55 -10.98 34.80
N PRO A 416 -21.74 -11.43 34.37
CA PRO A 416 -21.89 -12.76 33.79
C PRO A 416 -21.02 -12.89 32.54
N ALA A 417 -20.28 -14.00 32.45
CA ALA A 417 -19.44 -14.28 31.29
C ALA A 417 -20.33 -14.46 30.06
N SER A 418 -20.16 -13.58 29.08
CA SER A 418 -20.92 -13.58 27.84
C SER A 418 -20.03 -13.28 26.65
N VAL A 419 -20.25 -13.97 25.54
CA VAL A 419 -19.42 -13.84 24.34
C VAL A 419 -19.47 -12.43 23.76
N HIS A 420 -20.62 -11.76 23.81
CA HIS A 420 -20.77 -10.40 23.27
C HIS A 420 -20.07 -9.31 24.11
N HIS A 421 -19.61 -9.63 25.32
CA HIS A 421 -18.78 -8.75 26.13
C HIS A 421 -17.28 -8.84 25.78
N ILE A 422 -16.87 -9.82 24.96
CA ILE A 422 -15.49 -10.06 24.58
C ILE A 422 -15.24 -9.52 23.18
N PHE A 423 -14.19 -8.69 23.02
CA PHE A 423 -13.76 -8.14 21.74
C PHE A 423 -12.31 -8.55 21.47
N TYR A 424 -12.10 -9.45 20.52
CA TYR A 424 -10.76 -9.87 20.09
C TYR A 424 -10.21 -8.95 19.01
N CYS A 425 -9.10 -8.30 19.32
CA CYS A 425 -8.37 -7.48 18.36
C CYS A 425 -7.57 -8.37 17.41
N THR A 426 -7.51 -7.95 16.15
CA THR A 426 -6.68 -8.52 15.10
C THR A 426 -6.03 -7.38 14.32
N GLN A 427 -5.06 -7.69 13.46
CA GLN A 427 -4.46 -6.69 12.55
C GLN A 427 -5.48 -6.09 11.56
N ARG A 428 -6.63 -6.74 11.37
CA ARG A 428 -7.71 -6.30 10.47
C ARG A 428 -8.82 -5.54 11.20
N THR A 429 -8.75 -5.41 12.52
CA THR A 429 -9.75 -4.68 13.30
C THR A 429 -9.70 -3.20 12.94
N ASN A 430 -10.84 -2.65 12.50
CA ASN A 430 -10.93 -1.27 12.04
C ASN A 430 -11.42 -0.30 13.13
N TRP A 431 -11.29 1.00 12.87
CA TRP A 431 -11.70 2.06 13.79
C TRP A 431 -13.21 2.04 14.10
N ILE A 432 -14.06 1.72 13.12
CA ILE A 432 -15.52 1.75 13.28
C ILE A 432 -15.97 0.73 14.34
N GLN A 433 -15.41 -0.48 14.31
CA GLN A 433 -15.66 -1.53 15.30
C GLN A 433 -15.15 -1.15 16.69
N VAL A 434 -13.93 -0.60 16.77
CA VAL A 434 -13.32 -0.15 18.02
C VAL A 434 -14.10 1.01 18.64
N ARG A 435 -14.56 1.96 17.83
CA ARG A 435 -15.45 3.03 18.27
C ARG A 435 -16.73 2.48 18.86
N ALA A 436 -17.42 1.59 18.16
CA ALA A 436 -18.64 0.97 18.67
C ALA A 436 -18.38 0.27 20.02
N PHE A 437 -17.25 -0.42 20.16
CA PHE A 437 -16.81 -1.01 21.42
C PHE A 437 -16.59 0.05 22.53
N ILE A 438 -15.95 1.19 22.25
CA ILE A 438 -15.76 2.26 23.24
C ILE A 438 -17.11 2.80 23.74
N TYR A 439 -18.04 3.10 22.83
CA TYR A 439 -19.38 3.54 23.19
C TYR A 439 -20.10 2.48 24.03
N ARG A 440 -19.98 1.21 23.65
CA ARG A 440 -20.53 0.07 24.40
C ARG A 440 -19.99 0.03 25.83
N CYS A 441 -18.69 0.17 26.00
CA CYS A 441 -18.06 0.17 27.32
C CYS A 441 -18.47 1.38 28.15
N PHE A 442 -18.51 2.57 27.54
CA PHE A 442 -18.74 3.82 28.24
C PHE A 442 -20.19 3.97 28.70
N TYR A 443 -21.15 3.50 27.89
CA TYR A 443 -22.58 3.61 28.17
C TYR A 443 -23.19 2.34 28.79
N SER A 444 -22.56 1.17 28.66
CA SER A 444 -22.98 -0.03 29.39
C SER A 444 -22.50 0.00 30.83
N GLN A 445 -23.29 -0.62 31.72
CA GLN A 445 -22.91 -0.86 33.12
C GLN A 445 -22.18 -2.20 33.31
N SER A 446 -22.08 -3.02 32.26
CA SER A 446 -21.36 -4.29 32.29
C SER A 446 -19.90 -4.15 31.87
N CYS A 447 -19.02 -4.97 32.48
CA CYS A 447 -17.62 -5.04 32.07
C CYS A 447 -17.49 -5.67 30.67
N HIS A 448 -16.84 -4.93 29.78
CA HIS A 448 -16.48 -5.37 28.43
C HIS A 448 -14.98 -5.49 28.30
N GLN A 449 -14.51 -6.51 27.58
CA GLN A 449 -13.11 -6.89 27.55
C GLN A 449 -12.51 -6.71 26.15
N LEU A 450 -11.43 -5.94 26.06
CA LEU A 450 -10.60 -5.75 24.87
C LEU A 450 -9.40 -6.70 24.95
N ILE A 451 -9.34 -7.66 24.03
CA ILE A 451 -8.34 -8.73 24.05
C ILE A 451 -7.30 -8.48 22.97
N ARG A 452 -6.03 -8.47 23.37
CA ARG A 452 -4.83 -8.24 22.54
C ARG A 452 -4.83 -6.89 21.82
N PRO A 453 -5.04 -5.76 22.53
CA PRO A 453 -5.02 -4.43 21.90
C PRO A 453 -3.71 -4.10 21.17
N GLU A 454 -2.60 -4.78 21.52
CA GLU A 454 -1.32 -4.67 20.82
C GLU A 454 -1.38 -5.01 19.33
N LEU A 455 -2.39 -5.77 18.88
CA LEU A 455 -2.59 -6.10 17.47
C LEU A 455 -3.29 -5.00 16.67
N LEU A 456 -3.84 -3.97 17.33
CA LEU A 456 -4.47 -2.84 16.65
C LEU A 456 -3.40 -1.95 15.98
N ALA A 457 -3.74 -1.37 14.83
CA ALA A 457 -2.90 -0.35 14.22
C ALA A 457 -2.71 0.85 15.16
N ARG A 458 -1.53 1.49 15.14
CA ARG A 458 -1.21 2.63 16.03
C ARG A 458 -2.23 3.78 15.89
N SER A 459 -2.64 4.10 14.66
CA SER A 459 -3.67 5.12 14.40
C SER A 459 -5.00 4.81 15.11
N VAL A 460 -5.41 3.54 15.16
CA VAL A 460 -6.64 3.09 15.84
C VAL A 460 -6.48 3.17 17.36
N GLN A 461 -5.30 2.84 17.89
CA GLN A 461 -4.98 2.98 19.31
C GLN A 461 -5.04 4.46 19.74
N ASP A 462 -4.45 5.37 18.96
CA ASP A 462 -4.47 6.81 19.23
C ASP A 462 -5.90 7.37 19.21
N GLN A 463 -6.69 6.97 18.21
CA GLN A 463 -8.11 7.33 18.11
C GLN A 463 -8.92 6.80 19.29
N PHE A 464 -8.63 5.59 19.78
CA PHE A 464 -9.30 5.03 20.96
C PHE A 464 -9.12 5.94 22.16
N ILE A 465 -7.87 6.30 22.46
CA ILE A 465 -7.54 7.15 23.61
C ILE A 465 -8.19 8.52 23.44
N HIS A 466 -8.11 9.11 22.24
CA HIS A 466 -8.71 10.40 21.94
C HIS A 466 -10.23 10.40 22.21
N LEU A 467 -10.95 9.40 21.69
CA LEU A 467 -12.39 9.28 21.89
C LEU A 467 -12.74 9.06 23.36
N LEU A 468 -12.04 8.18 24.07
CA LEU A 468 -12.29 7.92 25.48
C LEU A 468 -12.08 9.19 26.33
N ARG A 469 -11.01 9.95 26.06
CA ARG A 469 -10.75 11.26 26.69
C ARG A 469 -11.89 12.24 26.44
N LEU A 470 -12.37 12.32 25.20
CA LEU A 470 -13.47 13.19 24.79
C LEU A 470 -14.77 12.83 25.52
N LEU A 471 -15.14 11.56 25.55
CA LEU A 471 -16.33 11.07 26.27
C LEU A 471 -16.24 11.34 27.78
N MET A 472 -15.09 11.07 28.41
CA MET A 472 -14.86 11.35 29.82
C MET A 472 -14.97 12.85 30.15
N LYS A 473 -14.55 13.72 29.24
CA LYS A 473 -14.67 15.18 29.38
C LYS A 473 -16.11 15.66 29.22
N GLN A 474 -16.84 15.11 28.24
CA GLN A 474 -18.23 15.50 27.97
C GLN A 474 -19.20 14.99 29.04
N LYS A 475 -19.00 13.76 29.54
CA LYS A 475 -19.85 13.12 30.55
C LYS A 475 -19.01 12.63 31.74
N PRO A 476 -18.53 13.55 32.60
CA PRO A 476 -17.65 13.20 33.72
C PRO A 476 -18.31 12.34 34.79
N TRP A 477 -19.64 12.33 34.85
CA TRP A 477 -20.42 11.54 35.80
C TRP A 477 -20.60 10.08 35.37
N GLN A 478 -20.37 9.77 34.09
CA GLN A 478 -20.56 8.43 33.56
C GLN A 478 -19.49 7.49 34.12
N THR A 479 -19.93 6.36 34.66
CA THR A 479 -19.07 5.28 35.12
C THR A 479 -18.98 4.20 34.05
N PHE A 480 -17.80 3.60 33.92
CA PHE A 480 -17.57 2.52 32.98
C PHE A 480 -16.47 1.59 33.49
N GLU A 481 -16.53 0.35 33.03
CA GLU A 481 -15.53 -0.67 33.33
C GLU A 481 -15.07 -1.37 32.06
N ILE A 482 -13.76 -1.26 31.79
CA ILE A 482 -13.12 -1.89 30.63
C ILE A 482 -12.12 -2.91 31.17
N GLY A 483 -12.24 -4.16 30.72
CA GLY A 483 -11.18 -5.15 30.86
C GLY A 483 -10.23 -5.06 29.67
N ILE A 484 -8.93 -5.10 29.91
CA ILE A 484 -7.91 -5.18 28.87
C ILE A 484 -7.03 -6.38 29.18
N ILE A 485 -6.86 -7.25 28.18
CA ILE A 485 -5.99 -8.42 28.28
C ILE A 485 -4.95 -8.30 27.19
N THR A 486 -3.68 -8.19 27.57
CA THR A 486 -2.57 -8.10 26.63
C THR A 486 -1.64 -9.29 26.73
N THR A 487 -1.05 -9.67 25.59
CA THR A 487 -0.03 -10.72 25.50
C THR A 487 1.40 -10.21 25.36
N ASP A 488 1.57 -8.89 25.37
CA ASP A 488 2.86 -8.21 25.32
C ASP A 488 3.04 -7.33 26.57
N MET A 489 4.28 -6.94 26.87
CA MET A 489 4.58 -6.13 28.05
C MET A 489 3.98 -4.73 27.92
N TRP A 490 3.20 -4.33 28.92
CA TRP A 490 2.50 -3.03 28.94
C TRP A 490 3.44 -1.84 28.84
N ALA A 491 4.65 -1.96 29.39
CA ALA A 491 5.66 -0.90 29.37
C ALA A 491 6.04 -0.47 27.93
N ASN A 492 5.96 -1.42 26.98
CA ASN A 492 6.31 -1.19 25.58
C ASN A 492 5.14 -0.64 24.75
N GLN A 493 3.93 -0.57 25.32
CA GLN A 493 2.73 -0.15 24.62
C GLN A 493 2.34 1.29 24.95
N GLN A 494 2.52 2.19 23.99
CA GLN A 494 2.11 3.59 24.12
C GLN A 494 0.63 3.71 24.53
N PHE A 495 -0.24 2.89 23.93
CA PHE A 495 -1.67 2.81 24.26
C PHE A 495 -1.95 2.66 25.77
N LEU A 496 -1.27 1.73 26.44
CA LEU A 496 -1.47 1.45 27.87
C LEU A 496 -0.85 2.56 28.73
N ASN A 497 0.29 3.12 28.32
CA ASN A 497 0.90 4.28 28.97
C ASN A 497 -0.03 5.51 28.93
N GLU A 498 -0.74 5.71 27.82
CA GLU A 498 -1.73 6.79 27.69
C GLU A 498 -3.02 6.56 28.50
N LEU A 499 -3.45 5.30 28.69
CA LEU A 499 -4.54 5.00 29.64
C LEU A 499 -4.11 5.23 31.09
N ARG A 500 -2.85 4.93 31.41
CA ARG A 500 -2.29 5.20 32.74
C ARG A 500 -2.26 6.69 33.04
N SER A 501 -1.96 7.54 32.05
CA SER A 501 -1.97 9.00 32.22
C SER A 501 -3.37 9.56 32.52
N LEU A 502 -4.43 8.79 32.28
CA LEU A 502 -5.81 9.14 32.64
C LEU A 502 -6.19 8.72 34.07
N HIS A 503 -5.28 8.09 34.81
CA HIS A 503 -5.47 7.60 36.18
C HIS A 503 -6.65 6.63 36.35
N ILE A 504 -7.04 5.93 35.27
CA ILE A 504 -8.11 4.91 35.27
C ILE A 504 -7.58 3.48 35.19
N LEU A 505 -6.29 3.30 34.90
CA LEU A 505 -5.68 1.98 34.69
C LEU A 505 -5.31 1.31 36.02
N HIS A 506 -5.82 0.10 36.23
CA HIS A 506 -5.54 -0.76 37.37
C HIS A 506 -4.98 -2.09 36.89
N ILE A 507 -3.72 -2.37 37.24
CA ILE A 507 -3.05 -3.62 36.87
C ILE A 507 -3.50 -4.72 37.82
N VAL A 508 -4.03 -5.81 37.27
CA VAL A 508 -4.46 -7.01 37.99
C VAL A 508 -3.33 -8.03 37.94
N HIS A 509 -2.78 -8.33 39.11
CA HIS A 509 -1.67 -9.27 39.24
C HIS A 509 -2.15 -10.73 39.32
N ASP A 510 -1.25 -11.66 39.00
CA ASP A 510 -1.55 -13.09 38.85
C ASP A 510 -2.18 -13.75 40.09
N HIS A 511 -1.85 -13.27 41.30
CA HIS A 511 -2.39 -13.78 42.56
C HIS A 511 -3.89 -13.49 42.74
N VAL A 512 -4.44 -12.52 42.00
CA VAL A 512 -5.86 -12.15 42.01
C VAL A 512 -6.65 -12.98 40.98
N LEU A 513 -5.96 -13.55 39.99
CA LEU A 513 -6.59 -14.31 38.92
C LEU A 513 -7.05 -15.69 39.44
N LEU A 514 -8.15 -16.18 38.87
CA LEU A 514 -8.73 -17.46 39.23
C LEU A 514 -7.70 -18.58 39.13
N ASP A 515 -7.68 -19.46 40.13
CA ASP A 515 -6.86 -20.66 40.06
C ASP A 515 -7.45 -21.69 39.08
N LYS A 516 -6.67 -22.73 38.79
CA LYS A 516 -7.07 -23.79 37.86
C LYS A 516 -8.37 -24.50 38.29
N THR A 517 -8.61 -24.63 39.59
CA THR A 517 -9.78 -25.35 40.11
C THR A 517 -11.06 -24.53 39.94
N ALA A 518 -10.99 -23.22 40.17
CA ALA A 518 -12.08 -22.28 39.96
C ALA A 518 -12.42 -22.15 38.48
N ILE A 519 -11.41 -22.08 37.60
CA ILE A 519 -11.61 -22.09 36.14
C ILE A 519 -12.32 -23.38 35.71
N GLN A 520 -11.89 -24.54 36.19
CA GLN A 520 -12.54 -25.82 35.86
C GLN A 520 -14.01 -25.85 36.29
N LYS A 521 -14.34 -25.30 37.46
CA LYS A 521 -15.73 -25.19 37.93
C LYS A 521 -16.59 -24.32 37.00
N ILE A 522 -16.02 -23.25 36.43
CA ILE A 522 -16.73 -22.37 35.48
C ILE A 522 -16.86 -23.02 34.10
N ILE A 523 -15.82 -23.70 33.61
CA ILE A 523 -15.79 -24.30 32.26
C ILE A 523 -16.63 -25.59 32.18
N ALA A 524 -16.64 -26.41 33.22
CA ALA A 524 -17.36 -27.69 33.22
C ALA A 524 -18.84 -27.59 32.78
N PRO A 525 -19.67 -26.65 33.30
CA PRO A 525 -21.04 -26.49 32.83
C PRO A 525 -21.12 -25.97 31.39
N LEU A 526 -20.21 -25.09 30.97
CA LEU A 526 -20.18 -24.52 29.61
C LEU A 526 -19.84 -25.58 28.54
N THR A 527 -19.07 -26.60 28.92
CA THR A 527 -18.58 -27.66 28.03
C THR A 527 -19.33 -28.97 28.19
N LYS A 528 -20.42 -29.02 28.95
CA LYS A 528 -21.20 -30.24 29.23
C LYS A 528 -21.64 -30.99 27.96
N ASN A 529 -21.92 -30.25 26.88
CA ASN A 529 -22.35 -30.81 25.60
C ASN A 529 -21.24 -30.82 24.53
N CYS A 530 -20.00 -30.52 24.92
CA CYS A 530 -18.84 -30.47 24.04
C CYS A 530 -17.96 -31.69 24.27
N THR A 531 -17.57 -32.38 23.20
CA THR A 531 -16.62 -33.49 23.27
C THR A 531 -15.40 -33.13 22.43
N ILE A 532 -14.23 -33.09 23.09
CA ILE A 532 -12.95 -32.83 22.41
C ILE A 532 -12.31 -34.18 22.10
N VAL A 533 -12.13 -34.47 20.81
CA VAL A 533 -11.48 -35.69 20.33
C VAL A 533 -10.08 -35.35 19.87
N THR A 534 -9.08 -35.75 20.66
CA THR A 534 -7.67 -35.49 20.38
C THR A 534 -6.87 -36.79 20.35
N SER A 535 -5.72 -36.79 19.67
CA SER A 535 -4.81 -37.92 19.64
C SER A 535 -3.38 -37.40 19.50
N ARG A 536 -2.43 -38.04 20.19
CA ARG A 536 -1.01 -37.67 20.11
C ARG A 536 -0.38 -38.00 18.75
N ILE A 537 -0.95 -38.97 18.03
CA ILE A 537 -0.45 -39.47 16.75
C ILE A 537 -1.55 -39.32 15.69
N VAL A 538 -1.16 -38.98 14.46
CA VAL A 538 -2.05 -38.89 13.29
C VAL A 538 -2.52 -40.30 12.87
N GLY A 539 -3.72 -40.43 12.31
CA GLY A 539 -4.23 -41.72 11.81
C GLY A 539 -4.95 -42.60 12.84
N LEU A 540 -5.04 -42.19 14.11
CA LEU A 540 -5.76 -42.94 15.16
C LEU A 540 -7.30 -42.82 15.11
N GLY A 541 -7.87 -42.56 13.93
CA GLY A 541 -9.32 -42.67 13.73
C GLY A 541 -10.19 -41.57 14.36
N LYS A 542 -9.66 -40.38 14.72
CA LYS A 542 -10.46 -39.26 15.27
C LYS A 542 -11.72 -38.96 14.45
N SER A 543 -11.57 -38.89 13.12
CA SER A 543 -12.69 -38.63 12.21
C SER A 543 -13.69 -39.79 12.18
N SER A 544 -13.20 -41.03 12.26
CA SER A 544 -14.05 -42.23 12.33
C SER A 544 -14.85 -42.25 13.62
N PHE A 545 -14.23 -41.93 14.76
CA PHE A 545 -14.91 -41.81 16.04
C PHE A 545 -16.02 -40.74 16.00
N ILE A 546 -15.73 -39.57 15.42
CA ILE A 546 -16.73 -38.49 15.27
C ILE A 546 -17.90 -38.97 14.40
N ARG A 547 -17.64 -39.59 13.25
CA ARG A 547 -18.71 -40.12 12.36
C ARG A 547 -19.57 -41.18 13.05
N GLU A 548 -18.94 -42.11 13.76
CA GLU A 548 -19.68 -43.16 14.47
C GLU A 548 -20.53 -42.55 15.59
N THR A 549 -20.00 -41.58 16.33
CA THR A 549 -20.76 -40.87 17.37
C THR A 549 -21.96 -40.12 16.78
N ILE A 550 -21.78 -39.46 15.62
CA ILE A 550 -22.88 -38.79 14.90
C ILE A 550 -23.95 -39.79 14.49
N ARG A 551 -23.54 -40.95 13.94
CA ARG A 551 -24.45 -42.03 13.53
C ARG A 551 -25.24 -42.58 14.72
N LEU A 552 -24.56 -42.89 15.82
CA LEU A 552 -25.16 -43.44 17.04
C LEU A 552 -26.10 -42.45 17.76
N SER A 553 -25.88 -41.15 17.59
CA SER A 553 -26.68 -40.10 18.23
C SER A 553 -27.75 -39.49 17.32
N GLU A 554 -27.91 -40.01 16.10
CA GLU A 554 -28.87 -39.52 15.09
C GLU A 554 -28.78 -38.00 14.86
N LYS A 555 -27.56 -37.45 14.90
CA LYS A 555 -27.32 -36.01 14.71
C LYS A 555 -26.94 -35.69 13.27
N ASN A 556 -27.25 -34.48 12.84
CA ASN A 556 -26.77 -33.96 11.56
C ASN A 556 -25.31 -33.50 11.68
N TYR A 557 -24.47 -33.91 10.72
CA TYR A 557 -23.10 -33.42 10.63
C TYR A 557 -23.08 -32.01 10.04
N ILE A 558 -22.61 -31.04 10.82
CA ILE A 558 -22.35 -29.68 10.37
C ILE A 558 -20.86 -29.42 10.57
N LYS A 559 -20.15 -29.11 9.48
CA LYS A 559 -18.76 -28.69 9.52
C LYS A 559 -18.71 -27.17 9.43
N PHE A 560 -18.23 -26.51 10.47
CA PHE A 560 -17.88 -25.09 10.39
C PHE A 560 -16.58 -24.94 9.56
N PRO A 561 -16.53 -23.99 8.62
CA PRO A 561 -15.37 -23.79 7.73
C PRO A 561 -14.10 -23.36 8.46
#